data_AF-A0A7C6QVM3-F1
#
_entry.id   AF-A0A7C6QVM3-F1
#
_cell.length_a   1.000
_cell.length_b   1.000
_cell.length_c   1.000
_cell.angle_alpha   90.00
_cell.angle_beta   90.00
_cell.angle_gamma   90.00
#
_symmetry.space_group_name_H-M   'P 1'
#
loop_
_entity.id
_entity.type
_entity.pdbx_description
1 polymer ?
#
loop_
_entity_poly.entity_id
_entity_poly.type
_entity_poly.pdbx_seq_one_letter_code
_entity_poly.pdbx_strand_id
1 'polypeptide(L)'
;MKTFILDDEPKIRRGLSHIVTNYHPDRPAPLTAASAEEALENPGLLETDILFLDIRLPGMSGLDFLRILSNEKKIDPQVIIVSGYENFTYAQQSLQLRAKDYLVKPVNIRKLYKILDDAEKEAQEKYNQLRDLRFIDTNLRNLRTGFFASVLSGAYPSNPEQYEECFHTLKLNNKAFWVLLFQDDDSVHNESERTIDDPSFSNDLRNSLSKDIDLYLIDHSNKKVAIFIWGKNDEINIEQNILKVKDISTNHAIKTGTSAIHYSFLELHTAFQEALKELKEYDRHNNIILPYDKTNYIESILKGQNSYSAIVRKALQYIIQNSSYQFKIEQIASVVYIHSNYLSELFKKETGKNLSTFITDYRLYQAKKKLQILENKVYMVAEQVGFSDPHYFSMVFKKRVGVTPYKYRNMAFKTNQ
;
A
#
# COMPACT_ATOMS: atom_id res chain seq x y z
N MET A 1 -19.72 8.80 26.94
CA MET A 1 -20.76 9.73 26.52
C MET A 1 -20.53 11.07 27.18
N LYS A 2 -20.08 12.07 26.42
CA LYS A 2 -19.87 13.45 26.85
C LYS A 2 -21.12 14.27 26.53
N THR A 3 -21.61 15.03 27.50
CA THR A 3 -22.85 15.80 27.37
C THR A 3 -22.54 17.29 27.39
N PHE A 4 -23.22 18.04 26.54
CA PHE A 4 -23.16 19.50 26.50
C PHE A 4 -24.57 20.07 26.68
N ILE A 5 -24.71 21.11 27.50
CA ILE A 5 -25.98 21.77 27.79
C ILE A 5 -25.86 23.25 27.42
N LEU A 6 -26.65 23.69 26.44
CA LEU A 6 -26.73 25.07 25.98
C LEU A 6 -28.11 25.64 26.30
N ASP A 7 -28.16 26.51 27.30
CA ASP A 7 -29.40 27.11 27.81
C ASP A 7 -29.04 28.41 28.52
N ASP A 8 -29.74 29.52 28.28
CA ASP A 8 -29.38 30.82 28.86
C ASP A 8 -29.78 30.94 30.35
N GLU A 9 -30.74 30.14 30.81
CA GLU A 9 -31.23 30.13 32.17
C GLU A 9 -30.31 29.34 33.13
N PRO A 10 -29.65 29.99 34.10
CA PRO A 10 -28.71 29.31 35.00
C PRO A 10 -29.35 28.24 35.89
N LYS A 11 -30.66 28.36 36.16
CA LYS A 11 -31.41 27.36 36.94
C LYS A 11 -31.62 26.08 36.13
N ILE A 12 -31.96 26.19 34.85
CA ILE A 12 -32.19 25.05 33.97
C ILE A 12 -30.88 24.33 33.68
N ARG A 13 -29.80 25.06 33.36
CA ARG A 13 -28.45 24.48 33.20
C ARG A 13 -28.04 23.65 34.40
N ARG A 14 -28.16 24.21 35.62
CA ARG A 14 -27.83 23.50 36.87
C ARG A 14 -28.72 22.30 37.11
N GLY A 15 -30.02 22.43 36.87
CA GLY A 15 -30.99 21.33 37.03
C GLY A 15 -30.68 20.16 36.10
N LEU A 16 -30.54 20.43 34.79
CA LEU A 16 -30.17 19.42 33.80
C LEU A 16 -28.80 18.80 34.09
N SER A 17 -27.80 19.62 34.42
CA SER A 17 -26.47 19.13 34.78
C SER A 17 -26.54 18.17 35.97
N HIS A 18 -27.31 18.52 37.01
CA HIS A 18 -27.46 17.66 38.18
C HIS A 18 -28.16 16.33 37.85
N ILE A 19 -29.22 16.37 37.04
CA ILE A 19 -29.95 15.15 36.65
C ILE A 19 -29.05 14.23 35.82
N VAL A 20 -28.32 14.77 34.84
CA VAL A 20 -27.42 13.99 33.99
C VAL A 20 -26.25 13.41 34.80
N THR A 21 -25.66 14.19 35.71
CA THR A 21 -24.59 13.69 36.60
C THR A 21 -25.09 12.60 37.53
N ASN A 22 -26.29 12.70 38.10
CA ASN A 22 -26.84 11.66 38.97
C ASN A 22 -27.17 10.36 38.21
N TYR A 23 -27.54 10.47 36.93
CA TYR A 23 -27.81 9.32 36.09
C TYR A 23 -26.53 8.55 35.73
N HIS A 24 -25.38 9.23 35.60
CA HIS A 24 -24.06 8.61 35.46
C HIS A 24 -22.98 9.26 36.35
N PRO A 25 -22.86 8.81 37.62
CA PRO A 25 -21.90 9.40 38.55
C PRO A 25 -20.44 9.15 38.16
N ASP A 26 -20.15 8.09 37.39
CA ASP A 26 -18.79 7.71 36.99
C ASP A 26 -18.26 8.46 35.75
N ARG A 27 -19.00 9.47 35.25
CA ARG A 27 -18.68 10.18 34.02
C ARG A 27 -18.33 11.66 34.26
N PRO A 28 -17.62 12.30 33.32
CA PRO A 28 -17.38 13.73 33.39
C PRO A 28 -18.71 14.50 33.49
N ALA A 29 -18.73 15.54 34.33
CA ALA A 29 -19.89 16.41 34.44
C ALA A 29 -20.19 17.05 33.06
N PRO A 30 -21.47 17.30 32.74
CA PRO A 30 -21.85 17.96 31.50
C PRO A 30 -21.16 19.31 31.36
N LEU A 31 -20.64 19.59 30.17
CA LEU A 31 -20.22 20.94 29.80
C LEU A 31 -21.45 21.81 29.62
N THR A 32 -21.31 23.10 29.91
CA THR A 32 -22.44 24.02 29.81
C THR A 32 -22.02 25.34 29.16
N ALA A 33 -22.91 25.95 28.39
CA ALA A 33 -22.76 27.32 27.91
C ALA A 33 -24.10 28.07 28.02
N ALA A 34 -24.04 29.39 28.18
CA ALA A 34 -25.21 30.27 28.29
C ALA A 34 -25.58 30.93 26.95
N SER A 35 -24.70 30.89 25.96
CA SER A 35 -24.89 31.48 24.63
C SER A 35 -24.28 30.61 23.54
N ALA A 36 -24.76 30.78 22.31
CA ALA A 36 -24.23 30.03 21.17
C ALA A 36 -22.76 30.38 20.89
N GLU A 37 -22.38 31.64 21.09
CA GLU A 37 -21.01 32.12 20.95
C GLU A 37 -20.08 31.39 21.94
N GLU A 38 -20.47 31.33 23.23
CA GLU A 38 -19.72 30.59 24.26
C GLU A 38 -19.62 29.09 23.94
N ALA A 39 -20.66 28.51 23.33
CA ALA A 39 -20.64 27.11 22.93
C ALA A 39 -19.64 26.86 21.78
N LEU A 40 -19.62 27.72 20.76
CA LEU A 40 -18.70 27.60 19.61
C LEU A 40 -17.23 27.78 20.00
N GLU A 41 -16.95 28.60 20.99
CA GLU A 41 -15.58 28.81 21.52
C GLU A 41 -15.11 27.65 22.42
N ASN A 42 -16.01 26.78 22.86
CA ASN A 42 -15.68 25.69 23.77
C ASN A 42 -15.15 24.46 23.00
N PRO A 43 -13.87 24.08 23.16
CA PRO A 43 -13.29 22.94 22.45
C PRO A 43 -13.96 21.60 22.79
N GLY A 44 -14.62 21.50 23.95
CA GLY A 44 -15.37 20.32 24.36
C GLY A 44 -16.63 20.07 23.54
N LEU A 45 -17.10 21.05 22.77
CA LEU A 45 -18.22 20.86 21.84
C LEU A 45 -17.91 19.82 20.74
N LEU A 46 -16.65 19.75 20.29
CA LEU A 46 -16.20 18.80 19.26
C LEU A 46 -16.27 17.34 19.70
N GLU A 47 -16.17 17.10 21.00
CA GLU A 47 -16.15 15.76 21.58
C GLU A 47 -17.52 15.39 22.20
N THR A 48 -18.54 16.22 21.98
CA THR A 48 -19.87 16.04 22.56
C THR A 48 -20.62 14.92 21.85
N ASP A 49 -21.14 13.97 22.62
CA ASP A 49 -21.99 12.89 22.13
C ASP A 49 -23.48 13.28 22.18
N ILE A 50 -23.90 14.01 23.23
CA ILE A 50 -25.27 14.50 23.40
C ILE A 50 -25.26 16.01 23.64
N LEU A 51 -26.08 16.73 22.88
CA LEU A 51 -26.28 18.17 23.03
C LEU A 51 -27.73 18.47 23.46
N PHE A 52 -27.91 19.01 24.66
CA PHE A 52 -29.15 19.65 25.08
C PHE A 52 -29.14 21.11 24.65
N LEU A 53 -30.15 21.54 23.91
CA LEU A 53 -30.16 22.83 23.23
C LEU A 53 -31.46 23.58 23.47
N ASP A 54 -31.38 24.75 24.10
CA ASP A 54 -32.49 25.70 24.14
C ASP A 54 -32.74 26.30 22.76
N ILE A 55 -34.01 26.51 22.41
CA ILE A 55 -34.42 27.19 21.19
C ILE A 55 -34.17 28.69 21.29
N ARG A 56 -34.36 29.27 22.47
CA ARG A 56 -34.12 30.69 22.70
C ARG A 56 -32.76 30.84 23.37
N LEU A 57 -31.84 31.46 22.65
CA LEU A 57 -30.55 31.86 23.19
C LEU A 57 -30.35 33.36 22.92
N PRO A 58 -29.52 34.05 23.72
CA PRO A 58 -29.03 35.37 23.40
C PRO A 58 -28.32 35.37 22.03
N GLY A 59 -28.54 36.42 21.24
CA GLY A 59 -27.85 36.59 19.94
C GLY A 59 -28.46 35.81 18.78
N MET A 60 -28.69 34.50 18.94
CA MET A 60 -29.24 33.63 17.90
C MET A 60 -30.21 32.58 18.43
N SER A 61 -31.05 31.99 17.58
CA SER A 61 -31.87 30.85 17.98
C SER A 61 -31.04 29.56 18.03
N GLY A 62 -31.39 28.65 18.95
CA GLY A 62 -30.84 27.29 18.94
C GLY A 62 -31.05 26.56 17.62
N LEU A 63 -32.12 26.84 16.88
CA LEU A 63 -32.32 26.25 15.54
C LEU A 63 -31.31 26.80 14.52
N ASP A 64 -30.90 28.06 14.64
CA ASP A 64 -29.85 28.65 13.80
C ASP A 64 -28.47 28.09 14.18
N PHE A 65 -28.21 27.94 15.48
CA PHE A 65 -27.02 27.24 15.98
C PHE A 65 -26.93 25.81 15.43
N LEU A 66 -28.03 25.07 15.42
CA LEU A 66 -28.08 23.71 14.86
C LEU A 66 -27.79 23.68 13.34
N ARG A 67 -28.22 24.71 12.60
CA ARG A 67 -27.89 24.86 11.17
C ARG A 67 -26.41 25.11 10.95
N ILE A 68 -25.79 25.94 11.80
CA ILE A 68 -24.34 26.19 11.77
C ILE A 68 -23.59 24.88 12.02
N LEU A 69 -23.95 24.15 13.08
CA LEU A 69 -23.33 22.85 13.39
C LEU A 69 -23.50 21.82 12.28
N SER A 70 -24.70 21.73 11.69
CA SER A 70 -24.98 20.75 10.63
C SER A 70 -24.14 20.98 9.35
N ASN A 71 -23.68 22.21 9.12
CA ASN A 71 -22.80 22.53 7.99
C ASN A 71 -21.33 22.19 8.27
N GLU A 72 -20.94 22.12 9.55
CA GLU A 72 -19.61 21.70 9.97
C GLU A 72 -19.52 20.18 10.08
N LYS A 73 -19.02 19.52 9.02
CA LYS A 73 -18.88 18.05 8.90
C LYS A 73 -18.07 17.34 10.00
N LYS A 74 -17.53 18.06 10.98
CA LYS A 74 -16.70 17.53 12.07
C LYS A 74 -17.47 17.26 13.36
N ILE A 75 -18.72 17.70 13.48
CA ILE A 75 -19.52 17.58 14.72
C ILE A 75 -20.86 16.92 14.38
N ASP A 76 -21.21 15.81 15.05
CA ASP A 76 -22.47 15.08 14.82
C ASP A 76 -23.06 14.55 16.15
N PRO A 77 -23.38 15.44 17.11
CA PRO A 77 -23.94 15.02 18.40
C PRO A 77 -25.42 14.65 18.23
N GLN A 78 -25.93 13.80 19.11
CA GLN A 78 -27.36 13.62 19.23
C GLN A 78 -27.99 14.85 19.89
N VAL A 79 -28.75 15.61 19.10
CA VAL A 79 -29.33 16.88 19.55
C VAL A 79 -30.71 16.66 20.15
N ILE A 80 -30.88 17.10 21.38
CA ILE A 80 -32.14 17.11 22.13
C ILE A 80 -32.53 18.56 22.37
N ILE A 81 -33.65 18.98 21.81
CA ILE A 81 -34.15 20.34 22.00
C ILE A 81 -34.83 20.44 23.36
N VAL A 82 -34.57 21.52 24.08
CA VAL A 82 -35.22 21.85 25.36
C VAL A 82 -35.95 23.18 25.20
N SER A 83 -37.23 23.27 25.57
CA SER A 83 -37.99 24.51 25.40
C SER A 83 -39.07 24.69 26.45
N GLY A 84 -39.22 25.92 26.94
CA GLY A 84 -40.30 26.31 27.86
C GLY A 84 -41.66 26.54 27.21
N TYR A 85 -41.76 26.51 25.88
CA TYR A 85 -43.01 26.68 25.15
C TYR A 85 -43.38 25.41 24.39
N GLU A 86 -44.62 24.94 24.56
CA GLU A 86 -45.23 23.91 23.72
C GLU A 86 -45.60 24.52 22.35
N ASN A 87 -44.59 24.90 21.57
CA ASN A 87 -44.78 25.46 20.24
C ASN A 87 -44.55 24.38 19.18
N PHE A 88 -45.65 23.94 18.54
CA PHE A 88 -45.66 22.95 17.47
C PHE A 88 -44.72 23.31 16.31
N THR A 89 -44.59 24.60 15.97
CA THR A 89 -43.72 25.06 14.86
C THR A 89 -42.26 24.79 15.14
N TYR A 90 -41.78 25.01 16.37
CA TYR A 90 -40.38 24.75 16.71
C TYR A 90 -40.08 23.25 16.77
N ALA A 91 -41.01 22.44 17.30
CA ALA A 91 -40.88 20.98 17.28
C ALA A 91 -40.82 20.43 15.85
N GLN A 92 -41.61 20.99 14.93
CA GLN A 92 -41.57 20.60 13.52
C GLN A 92 -40.23 20.99 12.86
N GLN A 93 -39.73 22.20 13.12
CA GLN A 93 -38.45 22.66 12.60
C GLN A 93 -37.27 21.85 13.16
N SER A 94 -37.31 21.46 14.44
CA SER A 94 -36.27 20.62 15.03
C SER A 94 -36.20 19.24 14.38
N LEU A 95 -37.36 18.64 14.06
CA LEU A 95 -37.41 17.37 13.33
C LEU A 95 -36.80 17.48 11.93
N GLN A 96 -37.06 18.58 11.21
CA GLN A 96 -36.44 18.84 9.89
C GLN A 96 -34.92 18.95 9.97
N LEU A 97 -34.40 19.50 11.08
CA LEU A 97 -32.97 19.60 11.35
C LEU A 97 -32.39 18.35 12.02
N ARG A 98 -33.11 17.21 11.98
CA ARG A 98 -32.68 15.91 12.53
C ARG A 98 -32.40 15.91 14.04
N ALA A 99 -33.02 16.82 14.81
CA ALA A 99 -33.04 16.68 16.26
C ALA A 99 -33.71 15.36 16.65
N LYS A 100 -33.11 14.65 17.61
CA LYS A 100 -33.50 13.29 18.00
C LYS A 100 -34.73 13.26 18.88
N ASP A 101 -34.84 14.22 19.80
CA ASP A 101 -36.01 14.36 20.67
C ASP A 101 -36.21 15.82 21.08
N TYR A 102 -37.33 16.07 21.76
CA TYR A 102 -37.81 17.36 22.21
C TYR A 102 -38.31 17.27 23.67
N LEU A 103 -37.75 18.08 24.55
CA LEU A 103 -38.09 18.19 25.97
C LEU A 103 -38.80 19.51 26.26
N VAL A 104 -39.95 19.41 26.92
CA VAL A 104 -40.68 20.58 27.43
C VAL A 104 -40.17 20.89 28.85
N LYS A 105 -39.89 22.17 29.15
CA LYS A 105 -39.63 22.63 30.53
C LYS A 105 -40.99 22.83 31.25
N PRO A 106 -41.17 22.36 32.50
CA PRO A 106 -40.20 21.69 33.36
C PRO A 106 -39.90 20.27 32.91
N VAL A 107 -38.61 19.92 32.89
CA VAL A 107 -38.13 18.66 32.32
C VAL A 107 -38.59 17.48 33.17
N ASN A 108 -39.33 16.56 32.55
CA ASN A 108 -39.76 15.32 33.19
C ASN A 108 -38.58 14.34 33.28
N ILE A 109 -38.15 14.02 34.50
CA ILE A 109 -36.99 13.16 34.77
C ILE A 109 -37.13 11.79 34.10
N ARG A 110 -38.33 11.18 34.12
CA ARG A 110 -38.56 9.88 33.48
C ARG A 110 -38.39 9.94 31.97
N LYS A 111 -38.87 11.02 31.33
CA LYS A 111 -38.68 11.23 29.89
C LYS A 111 -37.20 11.45 29.58
N LEU A 112 -36.50 12.26 30.39
CA LEU A 112 -35.08 12.53 30.22
C LEU A 112 -34.24 11.24 30.34
N TYR A 113 -34.49 10.41 31.35
CA TYR A 113 -33.79 9.12 31.49
C TYR A 113 -34.02 8.20 30.29
N LYS A 114 -35.26 8.13 29.78
CA LYS A 114 -35.53 7.35 28.58
C LYS A 114 -34.74 7.85 27.36
N ILE A 115 -34.66 9.16 27.16
CA ILE A 115 -33.88 9.74 26.05
C ILE A 115 -32.40 9.41 26.21
N LEU A 116 -31.87 9.46 27.44
CA LEU A 116 -30.50 9.08 27.72
C LEU A 116 -30.26 7.58 27.45
N ASP A 117 -31.15 6.69 27.91
CA ASP A 117 -31.08 5.25 27.62
C ASP A 117 -31.05 4.97 26.11
N ASP A 118 -31.98 5.59 25.36
CA ASP A 118 -32.10 5.41 23.91
C ASP A 118 -30.85 5.94 23.18
N ALA A 119 -30.32 7.09 23.61
CA ALA A 119 -29.10 7.69 23.09
C ALA A 119 -27.86 6.80 23.31
N GLU A 120 -27.73 6.25 24.52
CA GLU A 120 -26.63 5.34 24.87
C GLU A 120 -26.65 4.07 24.04
N LYS A 121 -27.83 3.47 23.90
CA LYS A 121 -28.00 2.25 23.13
C LYS A 121 -27.60 2.45 21.67
N GLU A 122 -28.01 3.56 21.06
CA GLU A 122 -27.65 3.89 19.68
C GLU A 122 -26.14 4.15 19.54
N ALA A 123 -25.52 4.85 20.49
CA ALA A 123 -24.07 5.06 20.52
C ALA A 123 -23.31 3.72 20.65
N GLN A 124 -23.79 2.81 21.49
CA GLN A 124 -23.20 1.49 21.70
C GLN A 124 -23.36 0.59 20.45
N GLU A 125 -24.50 0.64 19.77
CA GLU A 125 -24.74 -0.09 18.52
C GLU A 125 -23.80 0.40 17.41
N LYS A 126 -23.65 1.73 17.26
CA LYS A 126 -22.69 2.34 16.32
C LYS A 126 -21.25 1.90 16.62
N TYR A 127 -20.86 1.86 17.90
CA TYR A 127 -19.55 1.37 18.33
C TYR A 127 -19.36 -0.12 18.02
N ASN A 128 -20.35 -0.96 18.30
CA ASN A 128 -20.29 -2.39 18.03
C ASN A 128 -20.21 -2.69 16.52
N GLN A 129 -20.98 -2.00 15.68
CA GLN A 129 -20.89 -2.11 14.23
C GLN A 129 -19.48 -1.75 13.71
N LEU A 130 -18.89 -0.66 14.23
CA LEU A 130 -17.51 -0.29 13.91
C LEU A 130 -16.49 -1.32 14.40
N ARG A 131 -16.73 -1.93 15.56
CA ARG A 131 -15.89 -3.00 16.12
C ARG A 131 -15.95 -4.28 15.28
N ASP A 132 -17.14 -4.68 14.84
CA ASP A 132 -17.34 -5.89 14.04
C ASP A 132 -16.67 -5.76 12.66
N LEU A 133 -16.72 -4.57 12.06
CA LEU A 133 -15.96 -4.25 10.84
C LEU A 133 -14.44 -4.42 11.05
N ARG A 134 -13.89 -3.93 12.17
CA ARG A 134 -12.45 -4.07 12.50
C ARG A 134 -12.05 -5.51 12.82
N PHE A 135 -12.95 -6.28 13.44
CA PHE A 135 -12.72 -7.69 13.76
C PHE A 135 -12.64 -8.53 12.48
N ILE A 136 -13.53 -8.28 11.51
CA ILE A 136 -13.48 -8.93 10.20
C ILE A 136 -12.17 -8.61 9.47
N ASP A 137 -11.73 -7.36 9.47
CA ASP A 137 -10.45 -6.97 8.83
C ASP A 137 -9.24 -7.63 9.48
N THR A 138 -9.22 -7.74 10.82
CA THR A 138 -8.12 -8.39 11.55
C THR A 138 -8.07 -9.90 11.26
N ASN A 139 -9.23 -10.57 11.26
CA ASN A 139 -9.30 -12.00 10.93
C ASN A 139 -8.91 -12.27 9.47
N LEU A 140 -9.40 -11.46 8.54
CA LEU A 140 -9.00 -11.58 7.13
C LEU A 140 -7.50 -11.36 6.95
N ARG A 141 -6.91 -10.39 7.65
CA ARG A 141 -5.46 -10.15 7.60
C ARG A 141 -4.67 -11.35 8.12
N ASN A 142 -5.10 -11.98 9.22
CA ASN A 142 -4.46 -13.18 9.77
C ASN A 142 -4.58 -14.40 8.84
N LEU A 143 -5.75 -14.59 8.21
CA LEU A 143 -5.96 -15.65 7.22
C LEU A 143 -5.07 -15.45 5.99
N ARG A 144 -4.91 -14.21 5.53
CA ARG A 144 -4.00 -13.87 4.41
C ARG A 144 -2.55 -14.15 4.76
N THR A 145 -2.08 -13.74 5.93
CA THR A 145 -0.70 -14.03 6.35
C THR A 145 -0.44 -15.53 6.47
N GLY A 146 -1.41 -16.30 6.98
CA GLY A 146 -1.31 -17.77 7.05
C GLY A 146 -1.27 -18.42 5.66
N PHE A 147 -2.12 -17.97 4.75
CA PHE A 147 -2.11 -18.42 3.34
C PHE A 147 -0.79 -18.11 2.65
N PHE A 148 -0.25 -16.90 2.80
CA PHE A 148 1.04 -16.58 2.22
C PHE A 148 2.16 -17.43 2.83
N ALA A 149 2.17 -17.64 4.15
CA ALA A 149 3.14 -18.51 4.80
C ALA A 149 3.08 -19.96 4.28
N SER A 150 1.89 -20.50 3.99
CA SER A 150 1.75 -21.84 3.41
C SER A 150 2.29 -21.92 1.98
N VAL A 151 2.00 -20.90 1.15
CA VAL A 151 2.53 -20.80 -0.22
C VAL A 151 4.05 -20.69 -0.23
N LEU A 152 4.63 -19.89 0.68
CA LEU A 152 6.08 -19.74 0.82
C LEU A 152 6.75 -21.05 1.24
N SER A 153 6.07 -21.85 2.07
CA SER A 153 6.54 -23.18 2.53
C SER A 153 6.39 -24.29 1.49
N GLY A 154 5.87 -23.99 0.29
CA GLY A 154 5.67 -24.96 -0.78
C GLY A 154 4.40 -25.81 -0.63
N ALA A 155 3.53 -25.48 0.34
CA ALA A 155 2.21 -26.09 0.46
C ALA A 155 1.26 -25.37 -0.50
N TYR A 156 1.12 -25.92 -1.72
CA TYR A 156 0.25 -25.38 -2.74
C TYR A 156 -1.13 -26.05 -2.70
N PRO A 157 -2.21 -25.29 -2.93
CA PRO A 157 -3.43 -25.86 -3.49
C PRO A 157 -3.10 -26.66 -4.76
N SER A 158 -3.63 -27.88 -4.85
CA SER A 158 -3.19 -28.87 -5.83
C SER A 158 -3.65 -28.56 -7.26
N ASN A 159 -4.57 -27.61 -7.45
CA ASN A 159 -5.10 -27.22 -8.76
C ASN A 159 -5.41 -25.70 -8.83
N PRO A 160 -5.48 -25.10 -10.05
CA PRO A 160 -5.78 -23.67 -10.23
C PRO A 160 -7.14 -23.21 -9.70
N GLU A 161 -8.14 -24.10 -9.64
CA GLU A 161 -9.48 -23.78 -9.14
C GLU A 161 -9.51 -23.57 -7.63
N GLN A 162 -8.80 -24.40 -6.86
CA GLN A 162 -8.61 -24.23 -5.41
C GLN A 162 -7.85 -22.94 -5.09
N TYR A 163 -6.93 -22.53 -5.97
CA TYR A 163 -6.30 -21.23 -5.87
C TYR A 163 -7.35 -20.12 -5.98
N GLU A 164 -8.14 -20.08 -7.07
CA GLU A 164 -9.16 -19.04 -7.25
C GLU A 164 -10.16 -18.97 -6.09
N GLU A 165 -10.56 -20.13 -5.54
CA GLU A 165 -11.46 -20.21 -4.38
C GLU A 165 -10.85 -19.60 -3.11
N CYS A 166 -9.58 -19.91 -2.81
CA CYS A 166 -8.85 -19.27 -1.71
C CYS A 166 -8.72 -17.76 -1.92
N PHE A 167 -8.44 -17.30 -3.14
CA PHE A 167 -8.32 -15.87 -3.47
C PHE A 167 -9.63 -15.11 -3.27
N HIS A 168 -10.73 -15.66 -3.76
CA HIS A 168 -12.06 -15.10 -3.58
C HIS A 168 -12.43 -15.02 -2.10
N THR A 169 -12.18 -16.10 -1.35
CA THR A 169 -12.47 -16.17 0.10
C THR A 169 -11.65 -15.18 0.91
N LEU A 170 -10.36 -15.03 0.58
CA LEU A 170 -9.45 -14.10 1.25
C LEU A 170 -9.64 -12.65 0.77
N LYS A 171 -10.54 -12.39 -0.19
CA LYS A 171 -10.74 -11.08 -0.83
C LYS A 171 -9.42 -10.47 -1.33
N LEU A 172 -8.52 -11.32 -1.81
CA LEU A 172 -7.26 -10.88 -2.39
C LEU A 172 -7.55 -10.44 -3.82
N ASN A 173 -7.16 -9.23 -4.15
CA ASN A 173 -7.30 -8.67 -5.49
C ASN A 173 -6.09 -9.12 -6.32
N ASN A 174 -6.31 -9.65 -7.53
CA ASN A 174 -5.25 -10.09 -8.43
C ASN A 174 -4.52 -8.90 -9.09
N LYS A 175 -4.11 -7.97 -8.24
CA LYS A 175 -3.28 -6.84 -8.60
C LYS A 175 -1.85 -7.31 -8.64
N ALA A 176 -1.02 -6.47 -9.24
CA ALA A 176 0.39 -6.74 -9.20
C ALA A 176 0.87 -6.80 -7.72
N PHE A 177 1.90 -7.59 -7.47
CA PHE A 177 2.64 -7.56 -6.20
C PHE A 177 4.16 -7.65 -6.39
N TRP A 178 4.89 -7.25 -5.33
CA TRP A 178 6.35 -7.34 -5.22
C TRP A 178 6.71 -8.12 -3.95
N VAL A 179 7.71 -9.00 -4.03
CA VAL A 179 8.21 -9.74 -2.87
C VAL A 179 9.60 -9.25 -2.52
N LEU A 180 9.80 -8.92 -1.24
CA LEU A 180 11.08 -8.59 -0.65
C LEU A 180 11.41 -9.63 0.43
N LEU A 181 12.68 -9.97 0.53
CA LEU A 181 13.23 -10.82 1.57
C LEU A 181 14.31 -10.08 2.32
N PHE A 182 14.20 -10.14 3.64
CA PHE A 182 15.13 -9.54 4.57
C PHE A 182 15.76 -10.64 5.41
N GLN A 183 17.08 -10.58 5.55
CA GLN A 183 17.86 -11.48 6.39
C GLN A 183 18.95 -10.65 7.08
N ASP A 184 19.23 -10.97 8.35
CA ASP A 184 20.34 -10.33 9.06
C ASP A 184 21.65 -10.50 8.29
N ASP A 185 22.47 -9.45 8.24
CA ASP A 185 23.79 -9.52 7.66
C ASP A 185 24.81 -9.99 8.71
N ASP A 186 25.02 -11.30 8.79
CA ASP A 186 26.00 -11.92 9.70
C ASP A 186 27.45 -11.42 9.48
N SER A 187 27.74 -10.70 8.38
CA SER A 187 29.08 -10.16 8.10
C SER A 187 29.34 -8.81 8.78
N VAL A 188 28.30 -8.15 9.28
CA VAL A 188 28.38 -6.90 10.04
C VAL A 188 28.16 -7.27 11.50
N HIS A 189 29.24 -7.50 12.24
CA HIS A 189 29.17 -7.81 13.67
C HIS A 189 29.51 -6.55 14.49
N ASN A 190 28.47 -5.83 14.93
CA ASN A 190 28.54 -4.94 16.08
C ASN A 190 27.39 -5.25 17.06
N GLU A 191 27.68 -5.26 18.36
CA GLU A 191 26.72 -5.52 19.45
C GLU A 191 25.58 -4.48 19.56
N SER A 192 25.62 -3.41 18.75
CA SER A 192 24.64 -2.31 18.71
C SER A 192 23.71 -2.31 17.50
N GLU A 193 23.74 -3.33 16.65
CA GLU A 193 22.96 -3.37 15.40
C GLU A 193 21.54 -3.91 15.59
N ARG A 194 20.59 -3.30 14.88
CA ARG A 194 19.16 -3.62 14.95
C ARG A 194 18.85 -4.75 13.98
N THR A 195 18.44 -5.92 14.50
CA THR A 195 18.15 -7.12 13.68
C THR A 195 16.79 -7.04 12.97
N ILE A 196 16.53 -7.98 12.06
CA ILE A 196 15.21 -8.16 11.40
C ILE A 196 14.07 -8.35 12.41
N ASP A 197 14.38 -8.83 13.61
CA ASP A 197 13.42 -9.06 14.70
C ASP A 197 13.15 -7.81 15.55
N ASP A 198 13.91 -6.73 15.37
CA ASP A 198 13.64 -5.45 16.03
C ASP A 198 12.24 -4.93 15.60
N PRO A 199 11.34 -4.64 16.57
CA PRO A 199 10.07 -4.00 16.28
C PRO A 199 10.21 -2.68 15.50
N SER A 200 11.33 -1.97 15.66
CA SER A 200 11.61 -0.71 14.96
C SER A 200 11.72 -0.91 13.44
N PHE A 201 12.39 -1.97 12.97
CA PHE A 201 12.48 -2.32 11.55
C PHE A 201 11.10 -2.52 10.93
N SER A 202 10.24 -3.30 11.59
CA SER A 202 8.89 -3.60 11.09
C SER A 202 8.01 -2.34 11.06
N ASN A 203 8.18 -1.44 12.03
CA ASN A 203 7.48 -0.18 12.09
C ASN A 203 7.97 0.81 11.03
N ASP A 204 9.28 0.90 10.79
CA ASP A 204 9.87 1.77 9.75
C ASP A 204 9.39 1.34 8.37
N LEU A 205 9.36 0.03 8.10
CA LEU A 205 8.88 -0.52 6.84
C LEU A 205 7.40 -0.23 6.63
N ARG A 206 6.57 -0.38 7.68
CA ARG A 206 5.16 0.00 7.64
C ARG A 206 5.01 1.51 7.44
N ASN A 207 5.67 2.36 8.22
CA ASN A 207 5.49 3.81 8.15
C ASN A 207 5.96 4.42 6.83
N SER A 208 7.04 3.88 6.24
CA SER A 208 7.63 4.39 5.01
C SER A 208 6.85 3.99 3.75
N LEU A 209 6.21 2.80 3.78
CA LEU A 209 5.61 2.17 2.59
C LEU A 209 4.07 2.03 2.64
N SER A 210 3.43 2.10 3.82
CA SER A 210 2.00 1.78 3.98
C SER A 210 1.00 2.84 3.53
N LYS A 211 1.43 4.06 3.16
CA LYS A 211 0.48 5.12 2.79
C LYS A 211 -0.30 4.82 1.50
N ASP A 212 0.22 3.98 0.61
CA ASP A 212 -0.38 3.71 -0.72
C ASP A 212 -0.45 2.22 -1.12
N ILE A 213 0.00 1.29 -0.26
CA ILE A 213 0.22 -0.13 -0.60
C ILE A 213 -0.20 -1.05 0.57
N ASP A 214 -0.81 -2.19 0.25
CA ASP A 214 -1.09 -3.25 1.23
C ASP A 214 0.19 -4.07 1.48
N LEU A 215 0.77 -3.95 2.69
CA LEU A 215 1.99 -4.66 3.11
C LEU A 215 1.65 -5.85 4.02
N TYR A 216 2.15 -7.03 3.67
CA TYR A 216 2.11 -8.23 4.49
C TYR A 216 3.53 -8.61 4.90
N LEU A 217 3.77 -8.70 6.21
CA LEU A 217 5.03 -9.17 6.78
C LEU A 217 4.83 -10.59 7.30
N ILE A 218 5.71 -11.49 6.90
CA ILE A 218 5.64 -12.92 7.22
C ILE A 218 7.03 -13.38 7.64
N ASP A 219 7.10 -14.03 8.79
CA ASP A 219 8.35 -14.65 9.24
C ASP A 219 8.45 -16.06 8.64
N HIS A 220 9.57 -16.34 7.96
CA HIS A 220 9.78 -17.61 7.28
C HIS A 220 11.27 -18.02 7.27
N SER A 221 11.61 -19.10 7.98
CA SER A 221 12.96 -19.70 8.01
C SER A 221 14.09 -18.68 8.28
N ASN A 222 13.99 -17.95 9.40
CA ASN A 222 14.90 -16.88 9.84
C ASN A 222 15.05 -15.74 8.81
N LYS A 223 14.00 -15.51 8.02
CA LYS A 223 13.90 -14.37 7.10
C LYS A 223 12.57 -13.68 7.34
N LYS A 224 12.56 -12.37 7.16
CA LYS A 224 11.32 -11.60 7.12
C LYS A 224 10.95 -11.39 5.65
N VAL A 225 9.81 -11.93 5.25
CA VAL A 225 9.25 -11.79 3.90
C VAL A 225 8.24 -10.67 3.92
N ALA A 226 8.44 -9.68 3.06
CA ALA A 226 7.48 -8.63 2.83
C ALA A 226 6.84 -8.79 1.45
N ILE A 227 5.52 -8.97 1.43
CA ILE A 227 4.71 -9.01 0.21
C ILE A 227 3.97 -7.69 0.10
N PHE A 228 4.25 -6.97 -0.98
CA PHE A 228 3.64 -5.68 -1.31
C PHE A 228 2.57 -5.90 -2.36
N ILE A 229 1.31 -5.66 -2.02
CA ILE A 229 0.17 -5.74 -2.95
C ILE A 229 -0.25 -4.31 -3.29
N TRP A 230 -0.17 -3.94 -4.57
CA TRP A 230 -0.37 -2.54 -4.97
C TRP A 230 -1.82 -2.03 -4.75
N GLY A 231 -1.95 -0.81 -4.22
CA GLY A 231 -3.22 -0.11 -3.93
C GLY A 231 -3.87 0.58 -5.13
N LYS A 232 -4.92 1.39 -4.91
CA LYS A 232 -5.88 1.91 -5.92
C LYS A 232 -5.36 2.98 -6.91
N ASN A 233 -4.12 3.46 -6.80
CA ASN A 233 -3.59 4.51 -7.69
C ASN A 233 -2.71 3.91 -8.79
N ASP A 234 -2.99 4.24 -10.05
CA ASP A 234 -2.28 3.69 -11.21
C ASP A 234 -0.87 4.28 -11.43
N GLU A 235 -0.50 5.35 -10.70
CA GLU A 235 0.82 5.98 -10.77
C GLU A 235 1.61 5.77 -9.48
N ILE A 236 2.20 4.58 -9.33
CA ILE A 236 3.03 4.25 -8.17
C ILE A 236 4.51 4.48 -8.53
N ASN A 237 5.17 5.32 -7.74
CA ASN A 237 6.59 5.63 -7.91
C ASN A 237 7.47 4.50 -7.32
N ILE A 238 7.58 3.40 -8.06
CA ILE A 238 8.41 2.23 -7.73
C ILE A 238 9.85 2.64 -7.35
N GLU A 239 10.40 3.66 -8.03
CA GLU A 239 11.75 4.18 -7.75
C GLU A 239 11.90 4.69 -6.31
N GLN A 240 10.91 5.42 -5.78
CA GLN A 240 10.96 5.95 -4.41
C GLN A 240 10.84 4.84 -3.36
N ASN A 241 10.04 3.81 -3.62
CA ASN A 241 9.87 2.71 -2.67
C ASN A 241 11.12 1.82 -2.61
N ILE A 242 11.82 1.61 -3.72
CA ILE A 242 13.11 0.91 -3.73
C ILE A 242 14.15 1.67 -2.91
N LEU A 243 14.23 3.00 -3.06
CA LEU A 243 15.17 3.82 -2.28
C LEU A 243 14.87 3.74 -0.78
N LYS A 244 13.59 3.87 -0.40
CA LYS A 244 13.15 3.74 0.99
C LYS A 244 13.51 2.38 1.60
N VAL A 245 13.28 1.29 0.86
CA VAL A 245 13.65 -0.06 1.32
C VAL A 245 15.16 -0.13 1.55
N LYS A 246 15.98 0.39 0.64
CA LYS A 246 17.44 0.42 0.80
C LYS A 246 17.89 1.22 2.01
N ASP A 247 17.31 2.40 2.22
CA ASP A 247 17.65 3.24 3.36
C ASP A 247 17.32 2.51 4.67
N ILE A 248 16.19 1.80 4.73
CA ILE A 248 15.82 1.00 5.91
C ILE A 248 16.77 -0.18 6.10
N SER A 249 17.07 -0.93 5.03
CA SER A 249 17.97 -2.09 5.09
C SER A 249 19.39 -1.72 5.50
N THR A 250 19.92 -0.61 4.97
CA THR A 250 21.25 -0.11 5.34
C THR A 250 21.31 0.37 6.78
N ASN A 251 20.26 1.05 7.27
CA ASN A 251 20.17 1.47 8.67
C ASN A 251 20.10 0.32 9.68
N HIS A 252 19.75 -0.88 9.23
CA HIS A 252 19.56 -2.06 10.09
C HIS A 252 20.59 -3.18 9.81
N ALA A 253 21.60 -2.97 8.97
CA ALA A 253 22.56 -4.02 8.56
C ALA A 253 21.85 -5.30 8.07
N ILE A 254 20.83 -5.15 7.22
CA ILE A 254 19.99 -6.24 6.71
C ILE A 254 20.29 -6.49 5.23
N LYS A 255 20.59 -7.75 4.87
CA LYS A 255 20.63 -8.19 3.47
C LYS A 255 19.22 -8.23 2.90
N THR A 256 19.07 -7.72 1.68
CA THR A 256 17.77 -7.66 0.99
C THR A 256 17.81 -8.35 -0.35
N GLY A 257 16.84 -9.22 -0.62
CA GLY A 257 16.58 -9.80 -1.93
C GLY A 257 15.20 -9.37 -2.43
N THR A 258 15.06 -9.19 -3.73
CA THR A 258 13.85 -8.63 -4.34
C THR A 258 13.39 -9.50 -5.51
N SER A 259 12.08 -9.60 -5.71
CA SER A 259 11.52 -10.24 -6.89
C SER A 259 11.33 -9.24 -8.03
N ALA A 260 11.01 -9.75 -9.23
CA ALA A 260 10.36 -8.93 -10.22
C ALA A 260 8.95 -8.51 -9.75
N ILE A 261 8.36 -7.56 -10.46
CA ILE A 261 6.93 -7.24 -10.32
C ILE A 261 6.10 -8.32 -11.01
N HIS A 262 5.23 -8.98 -10.24
CA HIS A 262 4.32 -10.00 -10.73
C HIS A 262 2.90 -9.45 -10.83
N TYR A 263 2.10 -9.97 -11.76
CA TYR A 263 0.74 -9.48 -12.04
C TYR A 263 -0.35 -10.51 -11.74
N SER A 264 0.06 -11.69 -11.28
CA SER A 264 -0.84 -12.77 -10.89
C SER A 264 -0.31 -13.45 -9.64
N PHE A 265 -1.12 -13.56 -8.59
CA PHE A 265 -0.68 -14.22 -7.36
C PHE A 265 -0.35 -15.70 -7.52
N LEU A 266 -0.74 -16.33 -8.64
CA LEU A 266 -0.25 -17.65 -9.04
C LEU A 266 1.28 -17.67 -9.19
N GLU A 267 1.89 -16.51 -9.45
CA GLU A 267 3.33 -16.33 -9.57
C GLU A 267 4.01 -16.04 -8.21
N LEU A 268 3.27 -16.03 -7.08
CA LEU A 268 3.82 -15.67 -5.77
C LEU A 268 5.01 -16.55 -5.37
N HIS A 269 4.93 -17.85 -5.66
CA HIS A 269 6.05 -18.73 -5.41
C HIS A 269 7.25 -18.39 -6.29
N THR A 270 7.04 -18.11 -7.57
CA THR A 270 8.10 -17.69 -8.50
C THR A 270 8.77 -16.41 -8.00
N ALA A 271 7.98 -15.42 -7.60
CA ALA A 271 8.46 -14.17 -7.02
C ALA A 271 9.35 -14.41 -5.79
N PHE A 272 8.90 -15.29 -4.88
CA PHE A 272 9.68 -15.66 -3.70
C PHE A 272 11.01 -16.34 -4.06
N GLN A 273 11.02 -17.24 -5.05
CA GLN A 273 12.25 -17.88 -5.51
C GLN A 273 13.22 -16.89 -6.16
N GLU A 274 12.71 -15.89 -6.89
CA GLU A 274 13.53 -14.80 -7.44
C GLU A 274 14.21 -13.98 -6.35
N ALA A 275 13.44 -13.55 -5.34
CA ALA A 275 13.98 -12.82 -4.20
C ALA A 275 15.00 -13.64 -3.40
N LEU A 276 14.75 -14.95 -3.21
CA LEU A 276 15.68 -15.86 -2.53
C LEU A 276 16.99 -16.00 -3.31
N LYS A 277 16.90 -16.06 -4.64
CA LYS A 277 18.07 -16.15 -5.51
C LYS A 277 18.91 -14.87 -5.42
N GLU A 278 18.29 -13.69 -5.48
CA GLU A 278 19.00 -12.42 -5.35
C GLU A 278 19.69 -12.32 -3.98
N LEU A 279 18.98 -12.67 -2.90
CA LEU A 279 19.54 -12.65 -1.55
C LEU A 279 20.78 -13.55 -1.41
N LYS A 280 20.80 -14.71 -2.08
CA LYS A 280 21.95 -15.63 -2.11
C LYS A 280 23.09 -15.16 -3.01
N GLU A 281 22.79 -14.40 -4.05
CA GLU A 281 23.78 -13.85 -4.99
C GLU A 281 24.41 -12.53 -4.49
N TYR A 282 23.85 -11.93 -3.42
CA TYR A 282 24.34 -10.74 -2.73
C TYR A 282 25.83 -10.81 -2.35
N ASP A 283 26.32 -12.00 -1.98
CA ASP A 283 27.73 -12.22 -1.61
C ASP A 283 28.73 -12.19 -2.79
N ARG A 284 28.29 -12.07 -4.06
CA ARG A 284 29.20 -12.13 -5.21
C ARG A 284 29.29 -10.87 -6.06
N HIS A 285 28.26 -10.03 -6.07
CA HIS A 285 28.31 -8.77 -6.80
C HIS A 285 27.50 -7.73 -6.05
N ASN A 286 28.15 -6.65 -5.64
CA ASN A 286 27.59 -5.46 -5.01
C ASN A 286 26.66 -4.65 -5.96
N ASN A 287 25.94 -5.34 -6.85
CA ASN A 287 25.17 -4.77 -7.94
C ASN A 287 23.68 -4.91 -7.65
N ILE A 288 23.07 -3.75 -7.43
CA ILE A 288 21.63 -3.51 -7.45
C ILE A 288 21.02 -4.20 -8.67
N ILE A 289 20.22 -5.24 -8.46
CA ILE A 289 19.29 -5.73 -9.50
C ILE A 289 18.06 -4.82 -9.42
N LEU A 290 17.71 -4.20 -10.55
CA LEU A 290 16.48 -3.41 -10.62
C LEU A 290 15.28 -4.36 -10.72
N PRO A 291 14.23 -4.22 -9.88
CA PRO A 291 13.04 -5.10 -9.85
C PRO A 291 12.22 -5.18 -11.14
N TYR A 292 12.57 -4.40 -12.16
CA TYR A 292 11.88 -4.34 -13.45
C TYR A 292 12.79 -4.74 -14.61
N ASP A 293 13.95 -5.35 -14.35
CA ASP A 293 14.88 -5.70 -15.41
C ASP A 293 14.48 -7.01 -16.10
N LYS A 294 13.61 -6.86 -17.11
CA LYS A 294 13.16 -7.94 -18.01
C LYS A 294 14.31 -8.57 -18.80
N THR A 295 15.54 -8.09 -18.69
CA THR A 295 16.72 -8.67 -19.33
C THR A 295 17.50 -9.64 -18.43
N ASN A 296 17.11 -9.84 -17.17
CA ASN A 296 17.84 -10.69 -16.22
C ASN A 296 17.92 -12.17 -16.64
N TYR A 297 16.97 -12.64 -17.46
CA TYR A 297 16.99 -14.00 -18.00
C TYR A 297 18.15 -14.24 -19.00
N ILE A 298 18.79 -13.19 -19.52
CA ILE A 298 19.84 -13.32 -20.53
C ILE A 298 21.00 -14.18 -20.01
N GLU A 299 21.40 -14.01 -18.74
CA GLU A 299 22.52 -14.76 -18.19
C GLU A 299 22.26 -16.26 -18.05
N SER A 300 21.01 -16.64 -17.74
CA SER A 300 20.65 -18.06 -17.63
C SER A 300 20.68 -18.74 -19.00
N ILE A 301 20.20 -18.08 -20.05
CA ILE A 301 20.27 -18.60 -21.43
C ILE A 301 21.72 -18.73 -21.90
N LEU A 302 22.57 -17.74 -21.59
CA LEU A 302 23.99 -17.80 -21.97
C LEU A 302 24.73 -18.94 -21.25
N LYS A 303 24.49 -19.15 -19.95
CA LYS A 303 25.06 -20.26 -19.18
C LYS A 303 24.55 -21.63 -19.67
N GLY A 304 23.28 -21.71 -20.07
CA GLY A 304 22.63 -22.92 -20.58
C GLY A 304 22.96 -23.28 -22.04
N GLN A 305 23.83 -22.53 -22.73
CA GLN A 305 24.04 -22.67 -24.18
C GLN A 305 24.42 -24.08 -24.67
N ASN A 306 25.04 -24.90 -23.80
CA ASN A 306 25.46 -26.26 -24.12
C ASN A 306 24.30 -27.26 -24.12
N SER A 307 23.17 -26.93 -23.46
CA SER A 307 21.96 -27.75 -23.41
C SER A 307 21.04 -27.55 -24.61
N TYR A 308 21.28 -26.52 -25.43
CA TYR A 308 20.49 -26.23 -26.62
C TYR A 308 21.00 -26.95 -27.87
N SER A 309 20.09 -27.07 -28.85
CA SER A 309 20.42 -27.63 -30.15
C SER A 309 21.55 -26.86 -30.83
N ALA A 310 22.29 -27.54 -31.72
CA ALA A 310 23.39 -26.91 -32.46
C ALA A 310 22.93 -25.67 -33.25
N ILE A 311 21.68 -25.67 -33.71
CA ILE A 311 21.04 -24.55 -34.41
C ILE A 311 20.88 -23.35 -33.47
N VAL A 312 20.22 -23.54 -32.32
CA VAL A 312 20.00 -22.45 -31.34
C VAL A 312 21.33 -21.94 -30.78
N ARG A 313 22.29 -22.83 -30.54
CA ARG A 313 23.64 -22.45 -30.08
C ARG A 313 24.39 -21.59 -31.09
N LYS A 314 24.38 -21.95 -32.38
CA LYS A 314 24.98 -21.13 -33.45
C LYS A 314 24.25 -19.80 -33.59
N ALA A 315 22.93 -19.77 -33.47
CA ALA A 315 22.16 -18.54 -33.48
C ALA A 315 22.55 -17.62 -32.30
N LEU A 316 22.69 -18.16 -31.09
CA LEU A 316 23.17 -17.41 -29.91
C LEU A 316 24.58 -16.85 -30.14
N GLN A 317 25.51 -17.66 -30.66
CA GLN A 317 26.87 -17.22 -30.98
C GLN A 317 26.87 -16.04 -31.96
N TYR A 318 26.06 -16.14 -33.02
CA TYR A 318 25.93 -15.06 -33.99
C TYR A 318 25.40 -13.77 -33.36
N ILE A 319 24.36 -13.87 -32.51
CA ILE A 319 23.79 -12.70 -31.81
C ILE A 319 24.84 -12.05 -30.90
N ILE A 320 25.59 -12.87 -30.15
CA ILE A 320 26.64 -12.38 -29.24
C ILE A 320 27.71 -11.61 -30.04
N GLN A 321 28.20 -12.19 -31.14
CA GLN A 321 29.26 -11.60 -31.96
C GLN A 321 28.82 -10.34 -32.73
N ASN A 322 27.54 -10.25 -33.11
CA ASN A 322 27.05 -9.19 -33.99
C ASN A 322 26.12 -8.18 -33.30
N SER A 323 25.90 -8.29 -31.98
CA SER A 323 24.97 -7.44 -31.22
C SER A 323 25.19 -5.93 -31.34
N SER A 324 26.42 -5.50 -31.67
CA SER A 324 26.80 -4.10 -31.88
C SER A 324 26.35 -3.53 -33.24
N TYR A 325 25.93 -4.38 -34.16
CA TYR A 325 25.48 -3.99 -35.50
C TYR A 325 23.98 -4.26 -35.70
N GLN A 326 23.39 -3.58 -36.68
CA GLN A 326 22.01 -3.82 -37.08
C GLN A 326 21.94 -5.04 -38.00
N PHE A 327 21.27 -6.10 -37.55
CA PHE A 327 21.00 -7.30 -38.34
C PHE A 327 19.54 -7.71 -38.23
N LYS A 328 19.03 -8.38 -39.26
CA LYS A 328 17.69 -8.96 -39.32
C LYS A 328 17.71 -10.44 -38.96
N ILE A 329 16.54 -10.99 -38.62
CA ILE A 329 16.41 -12.41 -38.23
C ILE A 329 16.80 -13.33 -39.40
N GLU A 330 16.53 -12.91 -40.63
CA GLU A 330 16.88 -13.66 -41.84
C GLU A 330 18.38 -13.92 -41.93
N GLN A 331 19.21 -12.97 -41.49
CA GLN A 331 20.67 -13.15 -41.52
C GLN A 331 21.13 -14.24 -40.53
N ILE A 332 20.51 -14.32 -39.36
CA ILE A 332 20.78 -15.39 -38.39
C ILE A 332 20.36 -16.73 -38.98
N ALA A 333 19.17 -16.78 -39.58
CA ALA A 333 18.58 -17.96 -40.19
C ALA A 333 19.43 -18.49 -41.35
N SER A 334 20.01 -17.60 -42.17
CA SER A 334 20.97 -17.96 -43.23
C SER A 334 22.24 -18.59 -42.67
N VAL A 335 22.79 -18.08 -41.56
CA VAL A 335 24.00 -18.64 -40.93
C VAL A 335 23.79 -20.04 -40.38
N VAL A 336 22.55 -20.35 -39.95
CA VAL A 336 22.17 -21.69 -39.48
C VAL A 336 21.46 -22.54 -40.53
N TYR A 337 21.42 -22.08 -41.79
CA TYR A 337 20.83 -22.78 -42.94
C TYR A 337 19.38 -23.23 -42.77
N ILE A 338 18.54 -22.40 -42.12
CA ILE A 338 17.10 -22.67 -41.94
C ILE A 338 16.25 -21.44 -42.23
N HIS A 339 14.93 -21.64 -42.36
CA HIS A 339 13.99 -20.55 -42.54
C HIS A 339 13.79 -19.76 -41.23
N SER A 340 13.63 -18.44 -41.31
CA SER A 340 13.50 -17.53 -40.16
C SER A 340 12.33 -17.87 -39.22
N ASN A 341 11.20 -18.30 -39.78
CA ASN A 341 10.03 -18.77 -39.03
C ASN A 341 10.37 -19.99 -38.17
N TYR A 342 10.99 -21.01 -38.77
CA TYR A 342 11.40 -22.22 -38.06
C TYR A 342 12.43 -21.91 -36.96
N LEU A 343 13.39 -21.02 -37.25
CA LEU A 343 14.35 -20.55 -36.25
C LEU A 343 13.65 -19.88 -35.07
N SER A 344 12.66 -19.02 -35.34
CA SER A 344 11.94 -18.28 -34.29
C SER A 344 11.11 -19.21 -33.40
N GLU A 345 10.43 -20.20 -34.00
CA GLU A 345 9.68 -21.22 -33.27
C GLU A 345 10.59 -22.13 -32.45
N LEU A 346 11.68 -22.62 -33.05
CA LEU A 346 12.64 -23.49 -32.37
C LEU A 346 13.31 -22.76 -31.20
N PHE A 347 13.75 -21.52 -31.42
CA PHE A 347 14.35 -20.69 -30.37
C PHE A 347 13.36 -20.47 -29.21
N LYS A 348 12.09 -20.17 -29.51
CA LYS A 348 11.05 -20.02 -28.48
C LYS A 348 10.79 -21.32 -27.73
N LYS A 349 10.76 -22.45 -28.44
CA LYS A 349 10.54 -23.78 -27.84
C LYS A 349 11.66 -24.15 -26.88
N GLU A 350 12.91 -23.87 -27.21
CA GLU A 350 14.07 -24.23 -26.38
C GLU A 350 14.36 -23.22 -25.27
N THR A 351 14.19 -21.92 -25.53
CA THR A 351 14.57 -20.85 -24.59
C THR A 351 13.40 -20.24 -23.81
N GLY A 352 12.16 -20.54 -24.21
CA GLY A 352 10.95 -19.91 -23.68
C GLY A 352 10.74 -18.44 -24.11
N LYS A 353 11.61 -17.88 -24.96
CA LYS A 353 11.58 -16.46 -25.36
C LYS A 353 11.51 -16.30 -26.87
N ASN A 354 10.78 -15.28 -27.34
CA ASN A 354 10.78 -14.93 -28.76
C ASN A 354 12.15 -14.39 -29.18
N LEU A 355 12.66 -14.84 -30.32
CA LEU A 355 13.99 -14.47 -30.84
C LEU A 355 14.17 -12.94 -31.01
N SER A 356 13.19 -12.25 -31.59
CA SER A 356 13.25 -10.78 -31.76
C SER A 356 13.34 -10.04 -30.41
N THR A 357 12.59 -10.53 -29.42
CA THR A 357 12.61 -9.98 -28.06
C THR A 357 13.97 -10.24 -27.41
N PHE A 358 14.50 -11.46 -27.58
CA PHE A 358 15.82 -11.83 -27.07
C PHE A 358 16.93 -10.93 -27.61
N ILE A 359 16.95 -10.66 -28.91
CA ILE A 359 17.95 -9.76 -29.52
C ILE A 359 17.88 -8.37 -28.89
N THR A 360 16.66 -7.83 -28.72
CA THR A 360 16.45 -6.51 -28.11
C THR A 360 16.94 -6.50 -26.65
N ASP A 361 16.53 -7.49 -25.86
CA ASP A 361 16.88 -7.60 -24.44
C ASP A 361 18.39 -7.87 -24.25
N TYR A 362 19.03 -8.59 -25.17
CA TYR A 362 20.48 -8.81 -25.19
C TYR A 362 21.26 -7.51 -25.45
N ARG A 363 20.80 -6.68 -26.40
CA ARG A 363 21.43 -5.37 -26.67
C ARG A 363 21.33 -4.45 -25.44
N LEU A 364 20.19 -4.45 -24.75
CA LEU A 364 20.03 -3.72 -23.49
C LEU A 364 20.91 -4.28 -22.38
N TYR A 365 21.06 -5.61 -22.28
CA TYR A 365 21.99 -6.26 -21.35
C TYR A 365 23.43 -5.76 -21.55
N GLN A 366 23.89 -5.61 -22.79
CA GLN A 366 25.19 -5.01 -23.09
C GLN A 366 25.24 -3.51 -22.79
N ALA A 367 24.14 -2.78 -23.05
CA ALA A 367 24.05 -1.36 -22.77
C ALA A 367 24.23 -1.06 -21.28
N LYS A 368 23.64 -1.89 -20.39
CA LYS A 368 23.81 -1.78 -18.93
C LYS A 368 25.29 -1.82 -18.53
N LYS A 369 26.05 -2.79 -19.04
CA LYS A 369 27.49 -2.91 -18.76
C LYS A 369 28.28 -1.68 -19.24
N LYS A 370 27.94 -1.17 -20.43
CA LYS A 370 28.59 0.02 -21.00
C LYS A 370 28.23 1.32 -20.27
N LEU A 371 27.01 1.43 -19.73
CA LEU A 371 26.55 2.59 -18.96
C LEU A 371 27.22 2.72 -17.59
N GLN A 372 27.89 1.67 -17.09
CA GLN A 372 28.69 1.74 -15.86
C GLN A 372 30.01 2.50 -16.06
N ILE A 373 30.42 2.77 -17.30
CA ILE A 373 31.66 3.49 -17.64
C ILE A 373 31.35 4.98 -17.83
N LEU A 374 32.00 5.83 -17.03
CA LEU A 374 31.72 7.27 -16.86
C LEU A 374 31.83 8.09 -18.16
N GLU A 375 32.76 7.69 -19.04
CA GLU A 375 33.05 8.37 -20.30
C GLU A 375 31.98 8.13 -21.38
N ASN A 376 31.14 7.10 -21.21
CA ASN A 376 30.13 6.75 -22.21
C ASN A 376 28.91 7.68 -22.12
N LYS A 377 28.74 8.52 -23.14
CA LYS A 377 27.50 9.29 -23.33
C LYS A 377 26.38 8.33 -23.72
N VAL A 378 25.17 8.56 -23.19
CA VAL A 378 24.01 7.68 -23.39
C VAL A 378 23.72 7.39 -24.88
N TYR A 379 23.83 8.40 -25.75
CA TYR A 379 23.62 8.21 -27.19
C TYR A 379 24.71 7.34 -27.84
N MET A 380 25.97 7.42 -27.38
CA MET A 380 27.06 6.59 -27.87
C MET A 380 26.84 5.12 -27.48
N VAL A 381 26.32 4.88 -26.27
CA VAL A 381 25.96 3.52 -25.85
C VAL A 381 24.87 2.94 -26.74
N ALA A 382 23.84 3.73 -27.08
CA ALA A 382 22.76 3.29 -27.97
C ALA A 382 23.31 2.83 -29.33
N GLU A 383 24.21 3.61 -29.93
CA GLU A 383 24.86 3.28 -31.20
C GLU A 383 25.72 2.01 -31.09
N GLN A 384 26.56 1.93 -30.05
CA GLN A 384 27.46 0.78 -29.83
C GLN A 384 26.74 -0.55 -29.56
N VAL A 385 25.48 -0.51 -29.12
CA VAL A 385 24.65 -1.70 -28.91
C VAL A 385 23.63 -1.92 -30.02
N GLY A 386 23.80 -1.24 -31.16
CA GLY A 386 23.03 -1.49 -32.38
C GLY A 386 21.62 -0.88 -32.40
N PHE A 387 21.37 0.19 -31.64
CA PHE A 387 20.18 1.02 -31.79
C PHE A 387 20.47 2.22 -32.68
N SER A 388 19.71 2.38 -33.77
CA SER A 388 19.85 3.50 -34.71
C SER A 388 19.27 4.81 -34.19
N ASP A 389 18.33 4.75 -33.24
CA ASP A 389 17.66 5.91 -32.64
C ASP A 389 17.88 5.93 -31.11
N PRO A 390 18.63 6.90 -30.57
CA PRO A 390 18.82 7.10 -29.13
C PRO A 390 17.53 7.34 -28.34
N HIS A 391 16.51 7.97 -28.93
CA HIS A 391 15.21 8.16 -28.28
C HIS A 391 14.47 6.83 -28.17
N TYR A 392 14.39 6.06 -29.25
CA TYR A 392 13.83 4.71 -29.22
C TYR A 392 14.58 3.81 -28.22
N PHE A 393 15.91 3.84 -28.20
CA PHE A 393 16.72 3.16 -27.19
C PHE A 393 16.29 3.54 -25.77
N SER A 394 16.18 4.83 -25.47
CA SER A 394 15.82 5.31 -24.13
C SER A 394 14.41 4.87 -23.71
N MET A 395 13.44 4.89 -24.63
CA MET A 395 12.09 4.38 -24.39
C MET A 395 12.08 2.87 -24.12
N VAL A 396 12.77 2.09 -24.95
CA VAL A 396 12.84 0.63 -24.83
C VAL A 396 13.61 0.23 -23.57
N PHE A 397 14.72 0.91 -23.26
CA PHE A 397 15.48 0.72 -22.03
C PHE A 397 14.60 0.99 -20.81
N LYS A 398 13.87 2.11 -20.75
CA LYS A 398 12.93 2.37 -19.64
C LYS A 398 11.84 1.29 -19.55
N LYS A 399 11.27 0.86 -20.68
CA LYS A 399 10.22 -0.18 -20.73
C LYS A 399 10.72 -1.59 -20.36
N ARG A 400 12.02 -1.86 -20.43
CA ARG A 400 12.61 -3.19 -20.19
C ARG A 400 13.44 -3.27 -18.92
N VAL A 401 14.01 -2.16 -18.46
CA VAL A 401 14.91 -2.06 -17.29
C VAL A 401 14.24 -1.31 -16.14
N GLY A 402 13.21 -0.49 -16.43
CA GLY A 402 12.37 0.20 -15.45
C GLY A 402 12.77 1.65 -15.19
N VAL A 403 14.02 2.01 -15.50
CA VAL A 403 14.55 3.36 -15.35
C VAL A 403 15.15 3.85 -16.68
N THR A 404 15.33 5.16 -16.83
CA THR A 404 16.00 5.71 -18.02
C THR A 404 17.49 5.36 -18.01
N PRO A 405 18.17 5.29 -19.17
CA PRO A 405 19.62 5.07 -19.23
C PRO A 405 20.44 6.08 -18.42
N TYR A 406 20.02 7.35 -18.41
CA TYR A 406 20.67 8.40 -17.64
C TYR A 406 20.57 8.15 -16.13
N LYS A 407 19.38 7.77 -15.65
CA LYS A 407 19.18 7.41 -14.23
C LYS A 407 19.94 6.14 -13.87
N TYR A 408 19.91 5.10 -14.72
CA TYR A 408 20.65 3.85 -14.52
C TYR A 408 22.14 4.11 -14.29
N ARG A 409 22.73 4.94 -15.15
CA ARG A 409 24.12 5.38 -15.05
C ARG A 409 24.41 6.05 -13.70
N ASN A 410 23.59 7.01 -13.29
CA ASN A 410 23.80 7.73 -12.02
C ASN A 410 23.62 6.84 -10.77
N MET A 411 22.74 5.84 -10.84
CA MET A 411 22.56 4.86 -9.75
C MET A 411 23.78 3.96 -9.59
N ALA A 412 24.37 3.49 -10.69
CA ALA A 412 25.58 2.67 -10.65
C ALA A 412 26.77 3.41 -10.03
N PHE A 413 26.83 4.74 -10.13
CA PHE A 413 27.91 5.54 -9.55
C PHE A 413 27.78 5.82 -8.06
N LYS A 414 26.55 5.93 -7.52
CA LYS A 414 26.35 6.14 -6.08
C LYS A 414 26.69 4.93 -5.21
N THR A 415 26.84 3.74 -5.81
CA THR A 415 27.17 2.48 -5.11
C THR A 415 28.68 2.22 -5.04
N ASN A 416 29.49 2.95 -5.82
CA ASN A 416 30.94 2.77 -5.91
C ASN A 416 31.73 3.92 -5.24
N GLN A 417 31.04 4.82 -4.54
CA GLN A 417 31.59 5.77 -3.57
C GLN A 417 31.18 5.32 -2.18
#